data_AF-A0A7V6NZ64-F1
#
_entry.id   AF-A0A7V6NZ64-F1
#
_cell.length_a   1.000
_cell.length_b   1.000
_cell.length_c   1.000
_cell.angle_alpha   90.00
_cell.angle_beta   90.00
_cell.angle_gamma   90.00
#
_symmetry.space_group_name_H-M   'P 1'
#
loop_
_entity.id
_entity.type
_entity.pdbx_description
1 polymer ?
#
loop_
_entity_poly.entity_id
_entity_poly.type
_entity_poly.pdbx_seq_one_letter_code
_entity_poly.pdbx_strand_id
1 'polypeptide(L)'
;MYIKLFYLYRIFGQLLPVYPVYLLMFQQKGLSISEISWLLIIWSIPGLLFEIPSSILADKWSHKKLLVAGRLLKGLCFFVWSMWGSFYGFAIGFILWGTGGALCSGTEEAWLYDALKANGKECEFDKIWERAPFTIS
;
A
#
# COMPACT_ATOMS: atom_id res chain seq x y z
N MET A 1 -10.92 20.91 4.12
CA MET A 1 -11.50 20.16 2.97
C MET A 1 -10.60 18.99 2.54
N TYR A 2 -9.29 19.20 2.48
CA TYR A 2 -8.24 18.23 2.13
C TYR A 2 -8.19 16.99 3.04
N ILE A 3 -8.37 17.13 4.36
CA ILE A 3 -8.34 16.00 5.32
C ILE A 3 -9.49 14.99 5.08
N LYS A 4 -10.70 15.47 4.73
CA LYS A 4 -11.83 14.57 4.43
C LYS A 4 -11.58 13.76 3.17
N LEU A 5 -11.01 14.38 2.13
CA LEU A 5 -10.67 13.70 0.88
C LEU A 5 -9.56 12.65 1.10
N PHE A 6 -8.58 12.96 1.96
CA PHE A 6 -7.54 12.03 2.40
C PHE A 6 -8.12 10.80 3.11
N TYR A 7 -8.99 11.00 4.11
CA TYR A 7 -9.66 9.88 4.77
C TYR A 7 -10.53 9.05 3.83
N LEU A 8 -11.25 9.70 2.92
CA LEU A 8 -12.06 9.00 1.93
C LEU A 8 -11.19 8.13 1.02
N TYR A 9 -10.10 8.69 0.48
CA TYR A 9 -9.13 7.95 -0.32
C TYR A 9 -8.52 6.75 0.43
N ARG A 10 -8.15 6.93 1.71
CA ARG A 10 -7.57 5.87 2.54
C ARG A 10 -8.56 4.74 2.81
N ILE A 11 -9.81 5.07 3.10
CA ILE A 11 -10.90 4.12 3.29
C ILE A 11 -11.19 3.35 2.00
N PHE A 12 -11.38 4.03 0.86
CA PHE A 12 -11.59 3.37 -0.45
C PHE A 12 -10.41 2.49 -0.86
N GLY A 13 -9.20 2.90 -0.47
CA GLY A 13 -7.99 2.16 -0.74
C GLY A 13 -7.83 0.84 0.03
N GLN A 14 -8.46 0.76 1.21
CA GLN A 14 -8.40 -0.39 2.11
C GLN A 14 -9.71 -1.19 2.18
N LEU A 15 -10.80 -0.69 1.57
CA LEU A 15 -12.17 -1.25 1.59
C LEU A 15 -12.35 -2.62 0.89
N LEU A 16 -11.29 -3.21 0.35
CA LEU A 16 -11.36 -4.58 -0.14
C LEU A 16 -11.14 -5.52 1.06
N PRO A 17 -11.97 -6.55 1.27
CA PRO A 17 -11.66 -7.65 2.19
C PRO A 17 -10.52 -8.49 1.59
N VAL A 18 -9.36 -7.88 1.38
CA VAL A 18 -8.24 -8.47 0.65
C VAL A 18 -7.71 -9.68 1.41
N TYR A 19 -7.56 -9.54 2.73
CA TYR A 19 -7.05 -10.55 3.64
C TYR A 19 -7.80 -11.89 3.56
N PRO A 20 -9.12 -11.94 3.77
CA PRO A 20 -9.85 -13.20 3.62
C PRO A 20 -9.89 -13.69 2.16
N VAL A 21 -9.95 -12.78 1.17
CA VAL A 21 -10.05 -13.17 -0.24
C VAL A 21 -8.81 -13.92 -0.72
N TYR A 22 -7.59 -13.41 -0.47
CA TYR A 22 -6.40 -14.12 -0.94
C TYR A 22 -6.11 -15.40 -0.15
N LEU A 23 -6.45 -15.43 1.14
CA LEU A 23 -6.34 -16.65 1.94
C LEU A 23 -7.23 -17.76 1.36
N LEU A 24 -8.46 -17.42 0.98
CA LEU A 24 -9.37 -18.34 0.28
C LEU A 24 -8.79 -18.78 -1.07
N MET A 25 -8.20 -17.87 -1.84
CA MET A 25 -7.54 -18.22 -3.11
C MET A 25 -6.38 -19.20 -2.90
N PHE A 26 -5.57 -19.02 -1.85
CA PHE A 26 -4.45 -19.91 -1.54
C PHE A 26 -4.94 -21.31 -1.13
N GLN A 27 -6.00 -21.36 -0.32
CA GLN A 27 -6.66 -22.61 0.06
C GLN A 27 -7.24 -23.35 -1.14
N GLN A 28 -7.94 -22.65 -2.05
CA GLN A 28 -8.49 -23.25 -3.28
C GLN A 28 -7.41 -23.77 -4.23
N LYS A 29 -6.21 -23.16 -4.22
CA LYS A 29 -5.07 -23.59 -5.03
C LYS A 29 -4.17 -24.62 -4.33
N GLY A 30 -4.52 -25.02 -3.10
CA GLY A 30 -3.83 -26.08 -2.36
C GLY A 30 -2.41 -25.73 -1.91
N LEU A 31 -2.10 -24.44 -1.72
CA LEU A 31 -0.78 -24.04 -1.22
C LEU A 31 -0.55 -24.57 0.20
N SER A 32 0.65 -25.07 0.42
CA SER A 32 1.13 -25.47 1.74
C SER A 32 1.35 -24.26 2.65
N ILE A 33 1.32 -24.49 3.97
CA ILE A 33 1.59 -23.46 4.98
C ILE A 33 2.99 -22.85 4.80
N SER A 34 3.97 -23.68 4.40
CA SER A 34 5.33 -23.22 4.10
C SER A 34 5.38 -22.27 2.90
N GLU A 35 4.66 -22.57 1.82
CA GLU A 35 4.59 -21.67 0.66
C GLU A 35 3.92 -20.35 1.01
N ILE A 36 2.83 -20.37 1.79
CA ILE A 36 2.17 -19.15 2.27
C ILE A 36 3.15 -18.30 3.09
N SER A 37 3.94 -18.93 3.96
CA SER A 37 4.95 -18.24 4.77
C SER A 37 6.01 -17.56 3.89
N TRP A 38 6.49 -18.24 2.85
CA TRP A 38 7.39 -17.66 1.86
C TRP A 38 6.78 -16.48 1.11
N LEU A 39 5.51 -16.58 0.71
CA LEU A 39 4.81 -15.48 0.04
C LEU A 39 4.70 -14.23 0.94
N LEU A 40 4.47 -14.40 2.24
CA LEU A 40 4.46 -13.30 3.20
C LEU A 40 5.84 -12.65 3.36
N ILE A 41 6.91 -13.45 3.37
CA ILE A 41 8.29 -12.92 3.38
C ILE A 41 8.54 -12.09 2.11
N ILE A 42 8.17 -12.62 0.94
CA ILE A 42 8.32 -11.93 -0.35
C ILE A 42 7.54 -10.62 -0.36
N TRP A 43 6.33 -10.60 0.19
CA TRP A 43 5.50 -9.40 0.28
C TRP A 43 6.14 -8.27 1.11
N SER A 44 6.90 -8.61 2.15
CA SER A 44 7.58 -7.62 3.01
C SER A 44 8.83 -7.01 2.39
N ILE A 45 9.50 -7.72 1.47
CA ILE A 45 10.75 -7.25 0.83
C ILE A 45 10.58 -5.89 0.13
N PRO A 46 9.55 -5.69 -0.72
CA PRO A 46 9.32 -4.39 -1.34
C PRO A 46 9.13 -3.25 -0.34
N GLY A 47 8.48 -3.50 0.80
CA GLY A 47 8.36 -2.50 1.87
C GLY A 47 9.74 -2.02 2.29
N LEU A 48 10.59 -2.95 2.72
CA LEU A 48 11.95 -2.65 3.19
C LEU A 48 12.83 -1.97 2.13
N LEU A 49 12.73 -2.40 0.87
CA LEU A 49 13.55 -1.84 -0.21
C LEU A 49 13.06 -0.47 -0.69
N PHE A 50 11.74 -0.27 -0.71
CA PHE A 50 11.14 0.91 -1.32
C PHE A 50 10.69 1.97 -0.32
N GLU A 51 10.69 1.72 0.98
CA GLU A 51 10.28 2.70 2.00
C GLU A 51 11.11 4.00 1.92
N ILE A 52 12.43 3.90 2.03
CA ILE A 52 13.34 5.06 1.93
C ILE A 52 13.27 5.77 0.56
N PRO A 53 13.41 5.09 -0.59
CA PRO A 53 13.35 5.77 -1.88
C PRO A 53 11.95 6.28 -2.21
N SER A 54 10.88 5.68 -1.71
CA SER A 54 9.50 6.19 -1.92
C SER A 54 9.28 7.52 -1.24
N SER A 55 9.85 7.70 -0.04
CA SER A 55 9.84 8.97 0.67
C SER A 55 10.53 10.08 -0.15
N ILE A 56 11.73 9.80 -0.69
CA ILE A 56 12.46 10.76 -1.54
C ILE A 56 11.75 11.01 -2.88
N LEU A 57 11.11 9.97 -3.45
CA LEU A 57 10.35 10.10 -4.71
C LEU A 57 9.11 10.98 -4.53
N ALA A 58 8.48 10.94 -3.36
CA ALA A 58 7.33 11.77 -3.05
C ALA A 58 7.69 13.26 -3.10
N ASP A 59 8.86 13.64 -2.58
CA ASP A 59 9.33 15.03 -2.60
C ASP A 59 9.61 15.57 -4.01
N LYS A 60 9.94 14.69 -4.97
CA LYS A 60 10.33 15.08 -6.34
C LYS A 60 9.21 14.94 -7.37
N TRP A 61 8.21 14.10 -7.11
CA TRP A 61 7.13 13.81 -8.05
C TRP A 61 5.78 14.28 -7.53
N SER A 62 4.81 14.48 -8.44
CA SER A 62 3.46 14.82 -8.02
C SER A 62 2.86 13.68 -7.20
N HIS A 63 2.57 13.96 -5.92
CA HIS A 63 1.94 13.04 -4.98
C HIS A 63 0.75 12.29 -5.57
N LYS A 64 -0.10 12.99 -6.34
CA LYS A 64 -1.27 12.38 -7.01
C LYS A 64 -0.89 11.26 -7.99
N LYS A 65 0.20 11.40 -8.73
CA LYS A 65 0.67 10.38 -9.70
C LYS A 65 1.19 9.13 -9.00
N LEU A 66 1.94 9.31 -7.91
CA LEU A 66 2.48 8.19 -7.13
C LEU A 66 1.38 7.40 -6.42
N LEU A 67 0.38 8.09 -5.85
CA LEU A 67 -0.80 7.43 -5.27
C LEU A 67 -1.56 6.62 -6.34
N VAL A 68 -1.79 7.18 -7.52
CA VAL A 68 -2.44 6.45 -8.63
C VAL A 68 -1.61 5.25 -9.06
N ALA A 69 -0.29 5.40 -9.20
CA ALA A 69 0.60 4.31 -9.56
C ALA A 69 0.53 3.15 -8.54
N GLY A 70 0.55 3.45 -7.24
CA GLY A 70 0.40 2.43 -6.20
C GLY A 70 -0.93 1.69 -6.27
N ARG A 71 -2.04 2.39 -6.58
CA ARG A 71 -3.35 1.78 -6.80
C ARG A 71 -3.39 0.91 -8.05
N LEU A 72 -2.75 1.33 -9.14
CA LEU A 72 -2.64 0.53 -10.37
C LEU A 72 -1.83 -0.74 -10.13
N LEU A 73 -0.73 -0.68 -9.38
CA LEU A 73 0.05 -1.85 -9.00
C LEU A 73 -0.78 -2.85 -8.18
N LYS A 74 -1.60 -2.36 -7.24
CA LYS A 74 -2.53 -3.21 -6.48
C LYS A 74 -3.60 -3.83 -7.39
N GLY A 75 -4.12 -3.09 -8.36
CA GLY A 75 -5.04 -3.65 -9.37
C GLY A 75 -4.38 -4.73 -10.23
N LEU A 76 -3.12 -4.51 -10.64
CA LEU A 76 -2.33 -5.46 -11.41
C LEU A 76 -2.04 -6.74 -10.60
N CYS A 77 -1.80 -6.63 -9.30
CA CYS A 77 -1.67 -7.78 -8.40
C CYS A 77 -2.89 -8.71 -8.50
N PHE A 78 -4.11 -8.18 -8.34
CA PHE A 78 -5.33 -8.99 -8.45
C PHE A 78 -5.53 -9.55 -9.86
N PHE A 79 -5.18 -8.79 -10.90
CA PHE A 79 -5.22 -9.28 -12.27
C PHE A 79 -4.29 -10.49 -12.47
N VAL A 80 -3.06 -10.41 -11.96
CA VAL A 80 -2.09 -11.52 -12.01
C VAL A 80 -2.62 -12.73 -11.23
N TRP A 81 -3.15 -12.53 -10.02
CA TRP A 81 -3.70 -13.63 -9.21
C TRP A 81 -4.92 -14.30 -9.86
N SER A 82 -5.73 -13.55 -10.60
CA SER A 82 -6.88 -14.08 -11.34
C SER A 82 -6.47 -14.89 -12.57
N MET A 83 -5.41 -14.47 -13.28
CA MET A 83 -4.94 -15.14 -14.49
C MET A 83 -4.01 -16.32 -14.19
N TRP A 84 -3.18 -16.20 -13.15
CA TRP A 84 -2.11 -17.15 -12.83
C TRP A 84 -2.15 -17.55 -11.36
N GLY A 85 -3.07 -18.46 -11.04
CA GLY A 85 -3.20 -19.04 -9.70
C GLY A 85 -2.17 -20.13 -9.40
N SER A 86 -0.89 -19.76 -9.35
CA SER A 86 0.22 -20.62 -8.92
C SER A 86 1.09 -19.88 -7.91
N PHE A 87 1.97 -20.58 -7.19
CA PHE A 87 2.92 -19.95 -6.26
C PHE A 87 3.66 -18.75 -6.86
N TYR A 88 4.19 -18.89 -8.08
CA TYR A 88 4.92 -17.80 -8.76
C TYR A 88 4.03 -16.62 -9.13
N GLY A 89 2.80 -16.88 -9.59
CA GLY A 89 1.83 -15.82 -9.85
C GLY A 89 1.45 -15.07 -8.57
N PHE A 90 1.33 -15.80 -7.45
CA PHE A 90 1.09 -15.20 -6.15
C PHE A 90 2.28 -14.36 -5.68
N ALA A 91 3.51 -14.86 -5.83
CA ALA A 91 4.73 -14.14 -5.49
C ALA A 91 4.88 -12.82 -6.27
N ILE A 92 4.65 -12.85 -7.58
CA ILE A 92 4.68 -11.64 -8.43
C ILE A 92 3.62 -10.64 -7.95
N GLY A 93 2.38 -11.09 -7.72
CA GLY A 93 1.33 -10.20 -7.23
C GLY A 93 1.65 -9.62 -5.85
N PHE A 94 2.29 -10.38 -4.95
CA PHE A 94 2.73 -9.85 -3.67
C PHE A 94 3.86 -8.83 -3.81
N ILE A 95 4.80 -9.01 -4.73
CA ILE A 95 5.81 -7.99 -5.04
C ILE A 95 5.13 -6.70 -5.52
N LEU A 96 4.22 -6.81 -6.48
CA LEU A 96 3.46 -5.66 -7.02
C LEU A 96 2.67 -4.93 -5.91
N TRP A 97 2.01 -5.69 -5.04
CA TRP A 97 1.27 -5.12 -3.93
C TRP A 97 2.21 -4.46 -2.92
N GLY A 98 3.28 -5.14 -2.49
CA GLY A 98 4.26 -4.56 -1.58
C GLY A 98 4.85 -3.25 -2.11
N THR A 99 5.26 -3.21 -3.38
CA THR A 99 5.80 -2.00 -4.03
C THR A 99 4.76 -0.89 -4.08
N GLY A 100 3.51 -1.20 -4.45
CA GLY A 100 2.43 -0.22 -4.46
C GLY A 100 2.10 0.32 -3.07
N GLY A 101 2.17 -0.54 -2.05
CA GLY A 101 2.01 -0.18 -0.64
C GLY A 101 3.09 0.77 -0.15
N ALA A 102 4.36 0.45 -0.41
CA ALA A 102 5.50 1.29 -0.05
C ALA A 102 5.39 2.69 -0.69
N LEU A 103 5.10 2.74 -2.00
CA LEU A 103 4.90 4.01 -2.72
C LEU A 103 3.76 4.84 -2.14
N CYS A 104 2.62 4.23 -1.84
CA CYS A 104 1.50 4.94 -1.23
C CYS A 104 1.84 5.44 0.17
N SER A 105 2.47 4.63 1.01
CA SER A 105 2.79 4.98 2.40
C SER A 105 3.69 6.22 2.48
N GLY A 106 4.83 6.21 1.77
CA GLY A 106 5.75 7.36 1.77
C GLY A 106 5.14 8.62 1.15
N THR A 107 4.30 8.46 0.11
CA THR A 107 3.63 9.59 -0.54
C THR A 107 2.50 10.19 0.30
N GLU A 108 1.74 9.36 1.02
CA GLU A 108 0.65 9.82 1.90
C GLU A 108 1.20 10.66 3.06
N GLU A 109 2.33 10.25 3.62
CA GLU A 109 3.02 10.97 4.71
C GLU A 109 3.55 12.32 4.23
N ALA A 110 4.33 12.34 3.15
CA ALA A 110 4.87 13.57 2.55
C ALA A 110 3.76 14.54 2.13
N TRP A 111 2.70 14.04 1.49
CA TRP A 111 1.57 14.88 1.07
C TRP A 111 0.83 15.51 2.26
N LEU A 112 0.62 14.77 3.34
CA LEU A 112 -0.03 15.30 4.53
C LEU A 112 0.85 16.36 5.22
N TYR A 113 2.14 16.07 5.34
CA TYR A 113 3.12 17.00 5.92
C TYR A 113 3.16 18.32 5.14
N ASP A 114 3.31 18.26 3.81
CA ASP A 114 3.33 19.44 2.95
C ASP A 114 2.01 20.22 3.00
N ALA A 115 0.87 19.53 3.03
CA ALA A 115 -0.42 20.17 3.15
C ALA A 115 -0.59 20.92 4.48
N LEU A 116 -0.06 20.38 5.59
CA LEU A 116 -0.10 21.05 6.89
C LEU A 116 0.89 22.20 6.99
N LYS A 117 2.10 22.02 6.44
CA LYS A 117 3.12 23.06 6.31
C LYS A 117 2.62 24.27 5.54
N ALA A 118 2.00 24.07 4.38
CA ALA A 118 1.40 25.15 3.59
C ALA A 118 0.29 25.93 4.32
N ASN A 119 -0.29 25.35 5.38
CA ASN A 119 -1.33 25.98 6.20
C ASN A 119 -0.81 26.43 7.59
N GLY A 120 0.50 26.38 7.83
CA GLY A 120 1.11 26.75 9.12
C GLY A 120 0.71 25.86 10.30
N LYS A 121 0.30 24.62 10.03
CA LYS A 121 -0.25 23.65 11.01
C LYS A 121 0.66 22.43 11.19
N GLU A 122 1.98 22.61 11.03
CA GLU A 122 2.97 21.55 11.15
C GLU A 122 2.87 20.81 12.50
N CYS A 123 2.61 21.54 13.58
CA CYS A 123 2.44 20.99 14.93
C CYS A 123 1.21 20.06 15.09
N GLU A 124 0.29 20.04 14.12
CA GLU A 124 -0.89 19.15 14.13
C GLU A 124 -0.63 17.83 13.38
N PHE A 125 0.55 17.62 12.78
CA PHE A 125 0.85 16.45 11.95
C PHE A 125 0.66 15.14 12.71
N ASP A 126 1.36 14.94 13.83
CA ASP A 126 1.28 13.70 14.63
C ASP A 126 -0.17 13.39 15.02
N LYS A 127 -0.89 14.41 15.48
CA LYS A 127 -2.29 14.29 15.90
C LYS A 127 -3.22 13.88 14.76
N ILE A 128 -2.97 14.32 13.53
CA ILE A 128 -3.78 13.96 12.35
C ILE A 128 -3.37 12.59 11.82
N TRP A 129 -2.07 12.29 11.84
CA TRP A 129 -1.53 11.00 11.41
C TRP A 129 -1.98 9.83 12.30
N GLU A 130 -1.94 10.01 13.61
CA GLU A 130 -2.43 9.03 14.60
C GLU A 130 -3.94 8.80 14.51
N ARG A 131 -4.71 9.84 14.17
CA ARG A 131 -6.18 9.76 14.02
C ARG A 131 -6.60 9.18 12.67
N ALA A 132 -5.67 9.01 11.74
CA ALA A 132 -5.98 8.39 10.48
C ALA A 132 -6.29 6.90 10.68
N PRO A 133 -7.37 6.38 10.07
CA PRO A 133 -7.74 5.00 10.24
C PRO A 133 -6.59 4.07 9.80
N PHE A 134 -6.20 3.16 10.70
CA PHE A 134 -5.14 2.15 10.51
C PHE A 134 -3.73 2.72 10.32
N THR A 135 -3.22 3.47 11.30
CA THR A 135 -1.79 3.72 11.46
C THR A 135 -1.25 2.62 12.37
N ILE A 136 -0.44 1.70 11.83
CA ILE A 136 0.26 0.69 12.66
C ILE A 136 1.50 1.40 13.19
N SER A 137 1.43 1.85 14.44
CA SER A 137 2.59 2.23 15.25
C SER A 137 3.47 1.03 15.56
#